data_AF-A0A7V5H4J9-F1
#
_entry.id   AF-A0A7V5H4J9-F1
#
_cell.length_a   1.000
_cell.length_b   1.000
_cell.length_c   1.000
_cell.angle_alpha   90.00
_cell.angle_beta   90.00
_cell.angle_gamma   90.00
#
_symmetry.space_group_name_H-M   'P 1'
#
loop_
_entity.id
_entity.type
_entity.pdbx_description
1 polymer ?
#
loop_
_entity_poly.entity_id
_entity_poly.type
_entity_poly.pdbx_seq_one_letter_code
_entity_poly.pdbx_strand_id
1 'polypeptide(L)'
;VNAVDTLGQEIWAGVNDQGFTIMNSASYNLKTKEDTTRVKDREGVLMKLALRVCASVTDFENLLDTLPKPLGVESNFGVIDAKGGAAYYETNNFGYTKLDVNDPRIAPNGYLIHTNFSFTGRLNQGMGYIRFQMAEKLFNDALAQNNLTDSFILQKASRCLQHGLTGQDLTRENSDFVIFRDFIPRRSSVSVILVKGVKSGESPDHTLMWTILGFPLTSVSFPLWVANMRDLPQILKPGAKQTAPLCEASLQLKQQCFPIQRGSGKNYLHLKELWNNSGQGILQNILAFEKTILASTKAFEKELWSQKNPQKEIKKFISSGGFEICVGLDDASNDRLSLKERHANDLWFHVHGFPGSHVLLRCGESEFEPGKEDIKEAAQLAAYFSKMRKASAVSVHYCRAKHVKKPRGAKPGTVTISQATKIKVKPQLLSSD
;
A
#
# COMPACT_ATOMS: atom_id res chain seq x y z
N VAL A 1 -9.39 2.90 -7.94
CA VAL A 1 -10.38 2.20 -8.80
C VAL A 1 -11.09 3.23 -9.66
N ASN A 2 -11.42 2.92 -10.91
CA ASN A 2 -12.19 3.82 -11.76
C ASN A 2 -13.65 3.88 -11.28
N ALA A 3 -14.30 5.05 -11.36
CA ALA A 3 -15.71 5.19 -10.97
C ALA A 3 -16.65 4.24 -11.75
N VAL A 4 -16.29 3.91 -13.01
CA VAL A 4 -17.04 2.99 -13.87
C VAL A 4 -16.76 1.50 -13.58
N ASP A 5 -15.70 1.18 -12.84
CA ASP A 5 -15.34 -0.18 -12.45
C ASP A 5 -15.99 -0.52 -11.10
N THR A 6 -17.29 -0.75 -11.12
CA THR A 6 -18.11 -1.01 -9.92
C THR A 6 -17.74 -2.31 -9.21
N LEU A 7 -17.10 -3.24 -9.92
CA LEU A 7 -16.60 -4.51 -9.38
C LEU A 7 -15.14 -4.40 -8.87
N GLY A 8 -14.52 -3.23 -9.06
CA GLY A 8 -13.14 -2.94 -8.70
C GLY A 8 -12.16 -3.95 -9.27
N GLN A 9 -12.38 -4.44 -10.49
CA GLN A 9 -11.53 -5.43 -11.16
C GLN A 9 -10.09 -4.93 -11.36
N GLU A 10 -9.91 -3.63 -11.48
CA GLU A 10 -8.63 -2.99 -11.74
C GLU A 10 -8.28 -1.93 -10.69
N ILE A 11 -7.00 -1.89 -10.33
CA ILE A 11 -6.43 -0.86 -9.48
C ILE A 11 -5.30 -0.14 -10.21
N TRP A 12 -5.03 1.12 -9.87
CA TRP A 12 -4.03 1.94 -10.58
C TRP A 12 -2.79 2.27 -9.74
N ALA A 13 -2.86 2.03 -8.43
CA ALA A 13 -1.79 2.01 -7.45
C ALA A 13 -2.39 1.56 -6.12
N GLY A 14 -1.57 1.18 -5.15
CA GLY A 14 -2.03 1.00 -3.77
C GLY A 14 -1.00 0.36 -2.87
N VAL A 15 -1.40 0.17 -1.61
CA VAL A 15 -0.64 -0.49 -0.55
C VAL A 15 -1.56 -1.48 0.17
N ASN A 16 -1.02 -2.60 0.65
CA ASN A 16 -1.76 -3.59 1.44
C ASN A 16 -1.37 -3.59 2.93
N ASP A 17 -1.98 -4.47 3.71
CA ASP A 17 -1.76 -4.59 5.16
C ASP A 17 -0.37 -5.10 5.57
N GLN A 18 0.45 -5.55 4.60
CA GLN A 18 1.84 -5.92 4.81
C GLN A 18 2.81 -4.77 4.49
N GLY A 19 2.29 -3.60 4.08
CA GLY A 19 3.11 -2.47 3.64
C GLY A 19 3.73 -2.68 2.25
N PHE A 20 3.33 -3.74 1.54
CA PHE A 20 3.69 -3.92 0.14
C PHE A 20 2.89 -2.92 -0.70
N THR A 21 3.61 -2.17 -1.51
CA THR A 21 3.07 -1.09 -2.34
C THR A 21 3.43 -1.34 -3.79
N ILE A 22 2.48 -1.07 -4.69
CA ILE A 22 2.69 -1.15 -6.13
C ILE A 22 2.04 0.02 -6.84
N MET A 23 2.75 0.53 -7.85
CA MET A 23 2.25 1.47 -8.85
C MET A 23 2.80 1.07 -10.22
N ASN A 24 2.25 1.63 -11.29
CA ASN A 24 2.80 1.40 -12.62
C ASN A 24 2.83 2.66 -13.50
N SER A 25 3.62 2.57 -14.56
CA SER A 25 3.55 3.44 -15.71
C SER A 25 3.56 2.58 -16.97
N ALA A 26 2.61 2.79 -17.88
CA ALA A 26 2.59 2.10 -19.17
C ALA A 26 3.89 2.36 -19.92
N SER A 27 4.50 1.32 -20.47
CA SER A 27 5.69 1.41 -21.31
C SER A 27 5.31 1.08 -22.74
N TYR A 28 5.86 1.83 -23.70
CA TYR A 28 5.55 1.66 -25.12
C TYR A 28 6.74 1.11 -25.92
N ASN A 29 7.79 0.66 -25.23
CA ASN A 29 9.03 0.20 -25.87
C ASN A 29 9.56 -1.14 -25.35
N LEU A 30 8.75 -1.97 -24.69
CA LEU A 30 9.18 -3.27 -24.16
C LEU A 30 8.78 -4.48 -25.02
N LYS A 31 7.68 -4.42 -25.79
CA LYS A 31 7.23 -5.52 -26.67
C LYS A 31 8.13 -5.72 -27.87
N THR A 32 8.81 -6.86 -28.00
CA THR A 32 9.69 -7.10 -29.16
C THR A 32 8.88 -7.09 -30.47
N LYS A 33 9.56 -6.95 -31.63
CA LYS A 33 8.87 -6.90 -32.93
C LYS A 33 8.16 -8.23 -33.25
N GLU A 34 8.64 -9.32 -32.65
CA GLU A 34 8.15 -10.68 -32.80
C GLU A 34 6.96 -10.97 -31.88
N ASP A 35 6.73 -10.15 -30.85
CA ASP A 35 5.60 -10.30 -29.94
C ASP A 35 4.29 -9.85 -30.61
N THR A 36 3.52 -10.82 -31.09
CA THR A 36 2.20 -10.62 -31.74
C THR A 36 1.02 -10.72 -30.76
N THR A 37 1.28 -10.69 -29.45
CA THR A 37 0.26 -10.85 -28.42
C THR A 37 -0.85 -9.81 -28.52
N ARG A 38 -2.09 -10.28 -28.58
CA ARG A 38 -3.30 -9.44 -28.61
C ARG A 38 -3.87 -9.10 -27.23
N VAL A 39 -3.59 -9.93 -26.22
CA VAL A 39 -3.97 -9.64 -24.82
C VAL A 39 -3.16 -8.44 -24.34
N LYS A 40 -3.84 -7.45 -23.76
CA LYS A 40 -3.26 -6.19 -23.30
C LYS A 40 -4.12 -5.58 -22.20
N ASP A 41 -3.69 -4.45 -21.65
CA ASP A 41 -4.43 -3.65 -20.67
C ASP A 41 -4.78 -4.48 -19.41
N ARG A 42 -3.83 -5.28 -18.92
CA ARG A 42 -3.97 -6.13 -17.72
C ARG A 42 -3.19 -5.61 -16.51
N GLU A 43 -2.57 -4.43 -16.60
CA GLU A 43 -1.74 -3.87 -15.54
C GLU A 43 -2.52 -3.71 -14.24
N GLY A 44 -3.76 -3.22 -14.32
CA GLY A 44 -4.60 -3.02 -13.14
C GLY A 44 -5.07 -4.33 -12.49
N VAL A 45 -5.29 -5.37 -13.31
CA VAL A 45 -5.62 -6.72 -12.83
C VAL A 45 -4.42 -7.35 -12.13
N LEU A 46 -3.22 -7.23 -12.72
CA LEU A 46 -1.98 -7.73 -12.15
C LEU A 46 -1.65 -7.05 -10.81
N MET A 47 -1.75 -5.72 -10.75
CA MET A 47 -1.55 -4.99 -9.48
C MET A 47 -2.57 -5.41 -8.42
N LYS A 48 -3.84 -5.62 -8.80
CA LYS A 48 -4.87 -6.09 -7.86
C LYS A 48 -4.51 -7.46 -7.28
N LEU A 49 -4.02 -8.36 -8.11
CA LEU A 49 -3.54 -9.66 -7.66
C LEU A 49 -2.32 -9.50 -6.73
N ALA A 50 -1.34 -8.68 -7.12
CA ALA A 50 -0.13 -8.44 -6.33
C ALA A 50 -0.47 -7.89 -4.93
N LEU A 51 -1.34 -6.89 -4.82
CA LEU A 51 -1.77 -6.36 -3.51
C LEU A 51 -2.47 -7.41 -2.64
N ARG A 52 -3.10 -8.44 -3.23
CA ARG A 52 -3.77 -9.51 -2.49
C ARG A 52 -2.81 -10.57 -1.96
N VAL A 53 -1.67 -10.81 -2.62
CA VAL A 53 -0.84 -12.00 -2.36
C VAL A 53 0.61 -11.69 -1.98
N CYS A 54 1.12 -10.51 -2.30
CA CYS A 54 2.51 -10.15 -2.06
C CYS A 54 2.69 -9.41 -0.73
N ALA A 55 3.73 -9.77 0.02
CA ALA A 55 4.18 -9.02 1.20
C ALA A 55 5.55 -8.36 0.97
N SER A 56 6.21 -8.64 -0.16
CA SER A 56 7.54 -8.13 -0.48
C SER A 56 7.85 -8.14 -1.98
N VAL A 57 8.89 -7.41 -2.36
CA VAL A 57 9.53 -7.38 -3.69
C VAL A 57 9.80 -8.81 -4.20
N THR A 58 10.31 -9.69 -3.35
CA THR A 58 10.52 -11.12 -3.70
C THR A 58 9.21 -11.88 -3.97
N ASP A 59 8.13 -11.57 -3.25
CA ASP A 59 6.84 -12.21 -3.53
C ASP A 59 6.28 -11.74 -4.88
N PHE A 60 6.56 -10.50 -5.28
CA PHE A 60 6.17 -9.98 -6.58
C PHE A 60 6.98 -10.59 -7.72
N GLU A 61 8.29 -10.81 -7.54
CA GLU A 61 9.13 -11.58 -8.46
C GLU A 61 8.56 -12.99 -8.67
N ASN A 62 8.29 -13.71 -7.58
CA ASN A 62 7.68 -15.04 -7.65
C ASN A 62 6.32 -15.03 -8.35
N LEU A 63 5.50 -13.99 -8.13
CA LEU A 63 4.22 -13.85 -8.81
C LEU A 63 4.43 -13.65 -10.32
N LEU A 64 5.34 -12.76 -10.72
CA LEU A 64 5.67 -12.53 -12.12
C LEU A 64 6.22 -13.80 -12.77
N ASP A 65 7.03 -14.61 -12.08
CA ASP A 65 7.62 -15.83 -12.65
C ASP A 65 6.60 -16.95 -12.83
N THR A 66 5.60 -17.03 -11.93
CA THR A 66 4.64 -18.15 -11.89
C THR A 66 3.37 -17.93 -12.69
N LEU A 67 3.00 -16.68 -12.98
CA LEU A 67 1.78 -16.38 -13.73
C LEU A 67 1.84 -16.90 -15.18
N PRO A 68 0.74 -17.48 -15.71
CA PRO A 68 0.66 -17.88 -17.10
C PRO A 68 0.97 -16.74 -18.06
N LYS A 69 1.74 -17.04 -19.11
CA LYS A 69 2.07 -16.09 -20.17
C LYS A 69 1.14 -16.29 -21.37
N PRO A 70 0.85 -15.23 -22.15
CA PRO A 70 1.30 -13.85 -21.97
C PRO A 70 0.59 -13.12 -20.82
N LEU A 71 1.30 -12.25 -20.11
CA LEU A 71 0.74 -11.47 -19.00
C LEU A 71 -0.29 -10.42 -19.45
N GLY A 72 -0.22 -9.97 -20.71
CA GLY A 72 -1.08 -8.90 -21.21
C GLY A 72 -0.68 -7.52 -20.68
N VAL A 73 0.60 -7.33 -20.34
CA VAL A 73 1.14 -6.08 -19.80
C VAL A 73 2.33 -5.60 -20.61
N GLU A 74 2.50 -4.28 -20.67
CA GLU A 74 3.72 -3.62 -21.15
C GLU A 74 3.96 -2.39 -20.27
N SER A 75 4.66 -2.56 -19.16
CA SER A 75 4.66 -1.56 -18.09
C SER A 75 5.87 -1.62 -17.18
N ASN A 76 6.22 -0.46 -16.63
CA ASN A 76 7.15 -0.32 -15.52
C ASN A 76 6.36 -0.38 -14.21
N PHE A 77 6.52 -1.44 -13.42
CA PHE A 77 5.93 -1.52 -12.08
C PHE A 77 6.94 -1.03 -11.03
N GLY A 78 6.58 0.00 -10.28
CA GLY A 78 7.34 0.45 -9.12
C GLY A 78 6.81 -0.21 -7.85
N VAL A 79 7.69 -0.84 -7.08
CA VAL A 79 7.34 -1.60 -5.88
C VAL A 79 8.22 -1.17 -4.72
N ILE A 80 7.61 -1.00 -3.54
CA ILE A 80 8.32 -0.92 -2.26
C ILE A 80 7.67 -1.86 -1.25
N ASP A 81 8.41 -2.27 -0.23
CA ASP A 81 7.89 -3.08 0.88
C ASP A 81 8.43 -2.67 2.25
N ALA A 82 7.75 -3.13 3.31
CA ALA A 82 8.13 -2.86 4.70
C ALA A 82 9.39 -3.61 5.17
N LYS A 83 10.00 -4.46 4.32
CA LYS A 83 11.26 -5.16 4.62
C LYS A 83 12.48 -4.38 4.10
N GLY A 84 12.28 -3.28 3.39
CA GLY A 84 13.32 -2.44 2.79
C GLY A 84 13.54 -2.69 1.29
N GLY A 85 12.70 -3.51 0.64
CA GLY A 85 12.73 -3.68 -0.80
C GLY A 85 12.23 -2.44 -1.53
N ALA A 86 12.93 -2.03 -2.59
CA ALA A 86 12.50 -0.99 -3.50
C ALA A 86 13.04 -1.29 -4.91
N ALA A 87 12.17 -1.41 -5.90
CA ALA A 87 12.58 -1.76 -7.26
C ALA A 87 11.58 -1.26 -8.32
N TYR A 88 12.09 -1.06 -9.54
CA TYR A 88 11.28 -1.04 -10.75
C TYR A 88 11.38 -2.37 -11.49
N TYR A 89 10.27 -2.82 -12.05
CA TYR A 89 10.18 -3.99 -12.93
C TYR A 89 9.71 -3.53 -14.30
N GLU A 90 10.62 -3.54 -15.27
CA GLU A 90 10.29 -3.24 -16.67
C GLU A 90 9.77 -4.53 -17.31
N THR A 91 8.44 -4.67 -17.32
CA THR A 91 7.74 -5.94 -17.58
C THR A 91 7.02 -5.94 -18.92
N ASN A 92 7.23 -7.00 -19.70
CA ASN A 92 6.49 -7.29 -20.93
C ASN A 92 5.62 -8.55 -20.77
N ASN A 93 5.07 -9.05 -21.89
CA ASN A 93 4.20 -10.20 -21.87
C ASN A 93 4.83 -11.50 -21.36
N PHE A 94 6.15 -11.65 -21.43
CA PHE A 94 6.85 -12.92 -21.22
C PHE A 94 7.92 -12.88 -20.12
N GLY A 95 8.37 -11.69 -19.71
CA GLY A 95 9.38 -11.53 -18.67
C GLY A 95 9.50 -10.10 -18.18
N TYR A 96 10.52 -9.85 -17.37
CA TYR A 96 10.81 -8.53 -16.82
C TYR A 96 12.31 -8.32 -16.63
N THR A 97 12.71 -7.05 -16.57
CA THR A 97 14.02 -6.66 -16.04
C THR A 97 13.83 -5.94 -14.71
N LYS A 98 14.51 -6.41 -13.66
CA LYS A 98 14.54 -5.74 -12.35
C LYS A 98 15.59 -4.64 -12.33
N LEU A 99 15.18 -3.47 -11.87
CA LEU A 99 16.04 -2.34 -11.54
C LEU A 99 15.94 -2.12 -10.03
N ASP A 100 16.89 -2.66 -9.28
CA ASP A 100 16.91 -2.57 -7.81
C ASP A 100 17.37 -1.17 -7.36
N VAL A 101 16.51 -0.45 -6.63
CA VAL A 101 16.81 0.91 -6.16
C VAL A 101 17.85 0.88 -5.03
N ASN A 102 18.04 -0.27 -4.37
CA ASN A 102 19.05 -0.41 -3.32
C ASN A 102 20.45 -0.67 -3.87
N ASP A 103 20.60 -0.94 -5.17
CA ASP A 103 21.90 -1.11 -5.82
C ASP A 103 22.45 0.26 -6.26
N PRO A 104 23.55 0.77 -5.66
CA PRO A 104 24.11 2.08 -6.02
C PRO A 104 24.61 2.16 -7.48
N ARG A 105 24.82 1.01 -8.15
CA ARG A 105 25.18 0.97 -9.57
C ARG A 105 23.98 1.24 -10.47
N ILE A 106 22.77 0.97 -9.98
CA ILE A 106 21.50 1.19 -10.68
C ILE A 106 20.90 2.55 -10.27
N ALA A 107 20.87 2.84 -8.98
CA ALA A 107 20.31 4.06 -8.41
C ALA A 107 21.37 4.80 -7.55
N PRO A 108 22.36 5.46 -8.17
CA PRO A 108 23.47 6.11 -7.45
C PRO A 108 23.01 7.21 -6.48
N ASN A 109 21.86 7.84 -6.78
CA ASN A 109 21.26 8.88 -5.93
C ASN A 109 20.20 8.31 -4.96
N GLY A 110 20.04 6.99 -4.88
CA GLY A 110 19.05 6.32 -4.03
C GLY A 110 17.60 6.44 -4.51
N TYR A 111 17.36 6.84 -5.76
CA TYR A 111 16.04 6.83 -6.39
C TYR A 111 16.13 6.52 -7.90
N LEU A 112 15.00 6.11 -8.47
CA LEU A 112 14.79 5.98 -9.91
C LEU A 112 13.57 6.78 -10.34
N ILE A 113 13.60 7.27 -11.59
CA ILE A 113 12.49 7.99 -12.21
C ILE A 113 12.09 7.23 -13.48
N HIS A 114 10.80 6.92 -13.59
CA HIS A 114 10.24 6.31 -14.80
C HIS A 114 9.06 7.13 -15.32
N THR A 115 8.98 7.25 -16.64
CA THR A 115 7.77 7.76 -17.31
C THR A 115 7.19 6.68 -18.21
N ASN A 116 6.71 7.02 -19.41
CA ASN A 116 6.04 6.06 -20.29
C ASN A 116 7.00 5.36 -21.26
N PHE A 117 8.19 5.04 -20.77
CA PHE A 117 9.22 4.28 -21.47
C PHE A 117 10.05 3.50 -20.45
N SER A 118 10.74 2.47 -20.93
CA SER A 118 11.64 1.60 -20.18
C SER A 118 13.06 1.78 -20.68
N PHE A 119 14.04 1.77 -19.77
CA PHE A 119 15.46 1.93 -20.11
C PHE A 119 16.04 0.70 -20.79
N THR A 120 15.49 -0.49 -20.51
CA THR A 120 15.87 -1.77 -21.12
C THR A 120 15.09 -2.06 -22.40
N GLY A 121 14.12 -1.19 -22.73
CA GLY A 121 13.31 -1.29 -23.94
C GLY A 121 14.02 -0.79 -25.20
N ARG A 122 13.30 -0.82 -26.32
CA ARG A 122 13.77 -0.30 -27.61
C ARG A 122 14.03 1.19 -27.52
N LEU A 123 15.20 1.59 -28.01
CA LEU A 123 15.64 2.98 -28.01
C LEU A 123 14.66 3.88 -28.78
N ASN A 124 14.33 5.03 -28.21
CA ASN A 124 13.51 6.11 -28.81
C ASN A 124 12.06 5.72 -29.20
N GLN A 125 11.51 4.61 -28.69
CA GLN A 125 10.13 4.20 -29.01
C GLN A 125 9.10 4.41 -27.88
N GLY A 126 9.55 4.83 -26.71
CA GLY A 126 8.66 5.14 -25.59
C GLY A 126 8.02 6.54 -25.68
N MET A 127 7.31 6.92 -24.62
CA MET A 127 6.62 8.21 -24.50
C MET A 127 7.03 8.93 -23.21
N GLY A 128 6.81 10.25 -23.15
CA GLY A 128 6.98 11.01 -21.92
C GLY A 128 8.40 11.54 -21.64
N TYR A 129 9.31 11.51 -22.60
CA TYR A 129 10.68 12.01 -22.46
C TYR A 129 10.77 13.46 -21.94
N ILE A 130 9.88 14.35 -22.40
CA ILE A 130 9.84 15.76 -21.94
C ILE A 130 9.52 15.83 -20.44
N ARG A 131 8.60 14.99 -19.95
CA ARG A 131 8.26 14.90 -18.53
C ARG A 131 9.39 14.29 -17.73
N PHE A 132 10.06 13.29 -18.28
CA PHE A 132 11.23 12.67 -17.67
C PHE A 132 12.34 13.68 -17.45
N GLN A 133 12.69 14.46 -18.48
CA GLN A 133 13.69 15.53 -18.40
C GLN A 133 13.37 16.55 -17.29
N MET A 134 12.09 16.97 -17.20
CA MET A 134 11.67 17.89 -16.15
C MET A 134 11.72 17.26 -14.76
N ALA A 135 11.28 16.00 -14.63
CA ALA A 135 11.32 15.27 -13.36
C ALA A 135 12.76 15.06 -12.89
N GLU A 136 13.66 14.63 -13.76
CA GLU A 136 15.09 14.47 -13.47
C GLU A 136 15.71 15.77 -12.96
N LYS A 137 15.47 16.89 -13.65
CA LYS A 137 15.91 18.21 -13.18
C LYS A 137 15.37 18.53 -11.78
N LEU A 138 14.07 18.38 -11.55
CA LEU A 138 13.45 18.71 -10.25
C LEU A 138 14.00 17.88 -9.10
N PHE A 139 14.17 16.57 -9.30
CA PHE A 139 14.64 15.66 -8.27
C PHE A 139 16.14 15.84 -8.01
N ASN A 140 16.95 16.10 -9.04
CA ASN A 140 18.37 16.46 -8.87
C ASN A 140 18.52 17.77 -8.08
N ASP A 141 17.74 18.81 -8.43
CA ASP A 141 17.75 20.09 -7.72
C ASP A 141 17.32 19.91 -6.25
N ALA A 142 16.28 19.10 -6.00
CA ALA A 142 15.80 18.83 -4.65
C ALA A 142 16.80 18.00 -3.83
N LEU A 143 17.49 17.02 -4.45
CA LEU A 143 18.56 16.27 -3.81
C LEU A 143 19.71 17.18 -3.40
N ALA A 144 20.18 18.04 -4.32
CA ALA A 144 21.26 18.99 -4.06
C ALA A 144 20.94 19.97 -2.93
N GLN A 145 19.65 20.23 -2.68
CA GLN A 145 19.15 21.11 -1.62
C GLN A 145 18.73 20.36 -0.34
N ASN A 146 18.95 19.05 -0.25
CA ASN A 146 18.44 18.19 0.84
C ASN A 146 16.93 18.35 1.08
N ASN A 147 16.17 18.51 0.00
CA ASN A 147 14.74 18.83 0.00
C ASN A 147 13.88 17.75 -0.69
N LEU A 148 14.35 16.50 -0.73
CA LEU A 148 13.53 15.36 -1.13
C LEU A 148 12.53 15.02 -0.01
N THR A 149 11.48 15.82 0.09
CA THR A 149 10.42 15.70 1.10
C THR A 149 9.07 15.35 0.46
N ASP A 150 8.15 14.83 1.28
CA ASP A 150 6.74 14.65 0.92
C ASP A 150 6.12 15.95 0.38
N SER A 151 6.39 17.07 1.07
CA SER A 151 5.95 18.40 0.65
C SER A 151 6.52 18.78 -0.71
N PHE A 152 7.79 18.49 -1.00
CA PHE A 152 8.36 18.75 -2.33
C PHE A 152 7.62 17.96 -3.43
N ILE A 153 7.40 16.66 -3.21
CA ILE A 153 6.76 15.79 -4.21
C ILE A 153 5.30 16.23 -4.47
N LEU A 154 4.53 16.47 -3.40
CA LEU A 154 3.11 16.82 -3.47
C LEU A 154 2.88 18.26 -3.95
N GLN A 155 3.66 19.23 -3.46
CA GLN A 155 3.41 20.65 -3.73
C GLN A 155 4.13 21.18 -4.98
N LYS A 156 5.28 20.59 -5.33
CA LYS A 156 6.14 21.08 -6.42
C LYS A 156 6.27 20.08 -7.56
N ALA A 157 6.77 18.87 -7.32
CA ALA A 157 7.11 17.95 -8.41
C ALA A 157 5.88 17.50 -9.21
N SER A 158 4.85 17.02 -8.52
CA SER A 158 3.62 16.52 -9.16
C SER A 158 2.74 17.61 -9.78
N ARG A 159 2.98 18.88 -9.42
CA ARG A 159 2.23 20.06 -9.88
C ARG A 159 3.12 21.05 -10.66
N CYS A 160 4.22 20.55 -11.23
CA CYS A 160 5.20 21.39 -11.90
C CYS A 160 4.60 22.12 -13.11
N LEU A 161 4.70 23.45 -13.11
CA LEU A 161 4.31 24.34 -14.19
C LEU A 161 5.49 24.81 -15.05
N GLN A 162 6.63 24.11 -14.96
CA GLN A 162 7.78 24.28 -15.84
C GLN A 162 7.81 23.17 -16.89
N HIS A 163 8.10 23.54 -18.14
CA HIS A 163 8.12 22.63 -19.27
C HIS A 163 9.54 22.13 -19.54
N GLY A 164 9.73 20.79 -19.61
CA GLY A 164 11.06 20.18 -19.71
C GLY A 164 11.85 20.54 -20.97
N LEU A 165 11.17 20.66 -22.12
CA LEU A 165 11.83 20.95 -23.40
C LEU A 165 12.04 22.45 -23.66
N THR A 166 10.97 23.26 -23.58
CA THR A 166 11.00 24.69 -23.89
C THR A 166 11.58 25.55 -22.77
N GLY A 167 11.69 25.02 -21.54
CA GLY A 167 12.09 25.79 -20.36
C GLY A 167 11.04 26.80 -19.90
N GLN A 168 9.85 26.83 -20.52
CA GLN A 168 8.78 27.76 -20.16
C GLN A 168 8.33 27.52 -18.72
N ASP A 169 8.23 28.59 -17.93
CA ASP A 169 7.71 28.59 -16.56
C ASP A 169 6.39 29.36 -16.51
N LEU A 170 5.26 28.64 -16.46
CA LEU A 170 3.94 29.27 -16.48
C LEU A 170 3.69 30.14 -15.25
N THR A 171 4.45 30.01 -14.16
CA THR A 171 4.31 30.88 -12.98
C THR A 171 4.82 32.30 -13.23
N ARG A 172 5.60 32.50 -14.30
CA ARG A 172 6.18 33.78 -14.73
C ARG A 172 5.50 34.36 -15.97
N GLU A 173 4.54 33.64 -16.53
CA GLU A 173 3.79 34.04 -17.71
C GLU A 173 2.66 35.00 -17.34
N ASN A 174 2.37 35.97 -18.21
CA ASN A 174 1.27 36.92 -18.04
C ASN A 174 0.12 36.71 -19.04
N SER A 175 0.24 35.68 -19.88
CA SER A 175 -0.77 35.29 -20.86
C SER A 175 -2.03 34.80 -20.18
N ASP A 176 -3.19 35.10 -20.77
CA ASP A 176 -4.47 34.63 -20.24
C ASP A 176 -4.65 33.12 -20.47
N PHE A 177 -4.43 32.68 -21.71
CA PHE A 177 -4.41 31.27 -22.09
C PHE A 177 -3.02 30.86 -22.55
N VAL A 178 -2.61 29.64 -22.17
CA VAL A 178 -1.33 29.04 -22.55
C VAL A 178 -1.54 27.61 -23.07
N ILE A 179 -0.68 27.17 -23.98
CA ILE A 179 -0.68 25.77 -24.43
C ILE A 179 -0.19 24.91 -23.25
N PHE A 180 -0.97 23.92 -22.87
CA PHE A 180 -0.71 23.04 -21.74
C PHE A 180 -0.57 21.59 -22.19
N ARG A 181 0.62 21.26 -22.67
CA ARG A 181 0.98 19.95 -23.21
C ARG A 181 2.34 19.53 -22.66
N ASP A 182 2.50 18.23 -22.41
CA ASP A 182 3.77 17.59 -22.01
C ASP A 182 4.46 18.13 -20.72
N PHE A 183 3.74 18.94 -19.93
CA PHE A 183 4.04 19.17 -18.50
C PHE A 183 3.87 17.86 -17.70
N ILE A 184 4.49 17.80 -16.50
CA ILE A 184 4.33 16.65 -15.59
C ILE A 184 2.83 16.38 -15.30
N PRO A 185 2.05 17.34 -14.77
CA PRO A 185 0.60 17.24 -14.78
C PRO A 185 0.06 17.45 -16.20
N ARG A 186 -0.85 16.59 -16.64
CA ARG A 186 -1.56 16.73 -17.92
C ARG A 186 -3.03 16.98 -17.66
N ARG A 187 -3.75 17.55 -18.63
CA ARG A 187 -5.22 17.66 -18.54
C ARG A 187 -5.89 16.31 -18.25
N SER A 188 -5.32 15.20 -18.69
CA SER A 188 -5.81 13.85 -18.42
C SER A 188 -5.38 13.26 -17.07
N SER A 189 -4.54 13.93 -16.28
CA SER A 189 -4.19 13.48 -14.94
C SER A 189 -5.42 13.45 -14.03
N VAL A 190 -5.58 12.34 -13.31
CA VAL A 190 -6.76 12.05 -12.47
C VAL A 190 -6.42 11.82 -11.00
N SER A 191 -5.13 11.69 -10.68
CA SER A 191 -4.66 11.61 -9.31
C SER A 191 -3.14 11.79 -9.22
N VAL A 192 -2.65 11.95 -7.99
CA VAL A 192 -1.26 11.72 -7.58
C VAL A 192 -1.28 10.82 -6.36
N ILE A 193 -0.43 9.82 -6.34
CA ILE A 193 -0.22 8.94 -5.19
C ILE A 193 1.24 9.03 -4.78
N LEU A 194 1.49 9.23 -3.49
CA LEU A 194 2.81 9.12 -2.89
C LEU A 194 2.69 8.17 -1.70
N VAL A 195 3.46 7.08 -1.70
CA VAL A 195 3.51 6.17 -0.56
C VAL A 195 4.85 6.34 0.15
N LYS A 196 4.76 6.65 1.44
CA LYS A 196 5.88 6.69 2.37
C LYS A 196 5.85 5.37 3.17
N GLY A 197 6.72 4.45 2.77
CA GLY A 197 6.90 3.17 3.45
C GLY A 197 7.52 3.33 4.84
N VAL A 198 7.66 2.20 5.53
CA VAL A 198 8.28 2.08 6.86
C VAL A 198 9.63 1.40 6.75
N LYS A 199 10.50 1.58 7.76
CA LYS A 199 11.79 0.89 7.80
C LYS A 199 11.60 -0.58 8.16
N SER A 200 12.60 -1.38 7.80
CA SER A 200 12.66 -2.79 8.21
C SER A 200 12.55 -2.92 9.73
N GLY A 201 11.55 -3.67 10.20
CA GLY A 201 11.25 -3.88 11.61
C GLY A 201 10.19 -2.95 12.21
N GLU A 202 9.77 -1.90 11.50
CA GLU A 202 8.64 -1.05 11.89
C GLU A 202 7.30 -1.68 11.50
N SER A 203 6.19 -1.24 12.12
CA SER A 203 4.87 -1.77 11.79
C SER A 203 4.43 -1.30 10.40
N PRO A 204 4.00 -2.20 9.49
CA PRO A 204 3.43 -1.80 8.20
C PRO A 204 2.24 -0.85 8.31
N ASP A 205 1.51 -0.90 9.44
CA ASP A 205 0.38 -0.02 9.76
C ASP A 205 0.73 1.47 9.71
N HIS A 206 2.01 1.82 9.92
CA HIS A 206 2.49 3.20 9.85
C HIS A 206 2.82 3.66 8.42
N THR A 207 2.67 2.79 7.42
CA THR A 207 2.83 3.17 6.02
C THR A 207 1.77 4.20 5.65
N LEU A 208 2.21 5.33 5.09
CA LEU A 208 1.37 6.48 4.77
C LEU A 208 1.23 6.61 3.24
N MET A 209 0.00 6.55 2.75
CA MET A 209 -0.35 6.88 1.38
C MET A 209 -0.98 8.27 1.30
N TRP A 210 -0.27 9.20 0.69
CA TRP A 210 -0.82 10.47 0.26
C TRP A 210 -1.58 10.32 -1.05
N THR A 211 -2.79 10.86 -1.10
CA THR A 211 -3.65 10.84 -2.28
C THR A 211 -4.11 12.24 -2.64
N ILE A 212 -3.75 12.72 -3.82
CA ILE A 212 -4.44 13.84 -4.47
C ILE A 212 -5.43 13.22 -5.44
N LEU A 213 -6.73 13.26 -5.13
CA LEU A 213 -7.78 12.65 -5.96
C LEU A 213 -8.42 13.69 -6.88
N GLY A 214 -8.51 13.40 -8.18
CA GLY A 214 -8.95 14.35 -9.19
C GLY A 214 -7.79 15.01 -9.93
N PHE A 215 -8.06 16.13 -10.59
CA PHE A 215 -7.01 16.82 -11.35
C PHE A 215 -5.98 17.44 -10.38
N PRO A 216 -4.69 17.11 -10.49
CA PRO A 216 -3.72 17.46 -9.44
C PRO A 216 -3.60 18.95 -9.15
N LEU A 217 -3.77 19.81 -10.16
CA LEU A 217 -3.66 21.25 -10.00
C LEU A 217 -4.88 21.90 -9.33
N THR A 218 -5.96 21.13 -9.15
CA THR A 218 -7.23 21.61 -8.60
C THR A 218 -7.76 20.72 -7.47
N SER A 219 -6.89 19.93 -6.83
CA SER A 219 -7.23 19.06 -5.70
C SER A 219 -6.17 19.14 -4.61
N VAL A 220 -6.52 18.71 -3.40
CA VAL A 220 -5.65 18.70 -2.22
C VAL A 220 -5.14 17.28 -1.91
N SER A 221 -3.98 17.17 -1.27
CA SER A 221 -3.44 15.89 -0.79
C SER A 221 -4.11 15.47 0.52
N PHE A 222 -4.57 14.22 0.60
CA PHE A 222 -5.09 13.60 1.81
C PHE A 222 -4.17 12.45 2.29
N PRO A 223 -3.82 12.41 3.59
CA PRO A 223 -3.04 11.32 4.17
C PRO A 223 -3.93 10.12 4.53
N LEU A 224 -3.48 8.91 4.20
CA LEU A 224 -4.15 7.64 4.54
C LEU A 224 -3.14 6.64 5.09
N TRP A 225 -3.29 6.21 6.34
CA TRP A 225 -2.45 5.18 6.94
C TRP A 225 -3.00 3.78 6.70
N VAL A 226 -2.10 2.81 6.55
CA VAL A 226 -2.44 1.38 6.43
C VAL A 226 -3.34 0.92 7.57
N ALA A 227 -3.04 1.34 8.81
CA ALA A 227 -3.83 1.05 10.01
C ALA A 227 -5.34 1.30 9.83
N ASN A 228 -5.70 2.34 9.08
CA ASN A 228 -7.08 2.82 8.96
C ASN A 228 -7.66 2.58 7.55
N MET A 229 -7.01 1.78 6.70
CA MET A 229 -7.47 1.59 5.31
C MET A 229 -8.85 0.94 5.18
N ARG A 230 -9.35 0.31 6.26
CA ARG A 230 -10.71 -0.26 6.28
C ARG A 230 -11.81 0.79 6.43
N ASP A 231 -11.50 1.99 6.92
CA ASP A 231 -12.45 3.09 7.05
C ASP A 231 -11.94 4.35 6.35
N LEU A 232 -12.04 4.34 5.01
CA LEU A 232 -11.68 5.51 4.21
C LEU A 232 -12.62 6.68 4.52
N PRO A 233 -12.11 7.93 4.61
CA PRO A 233 -12.94 9.13 4.76
C PRO A 233 -14.00 9.23 3.66
N GLN A 234 -15.22 9.64 4.03
CA GLN A 234 -16.35 9.78 3.08
C GLN A 234 -16.03 10.68 1.87
N ILE A 235 -15.20 11.71 2.07
CA ILE A 235 -14.78 12.62 1.00
C ILE A 235 -13.98 11.93 -0.12
N LEU A 236 -13.42 10.75 0.16
CA LEU A 236 -12.63 9.92 -0.77
C LEU A 236 -13.41 8.69 -1.28
N LYS A 237 -14.57 8.38 -0.70
CA LYS A 237 -15.43 7.27 -1.11
C LYS A 237 -16.44 7.74 -2.17
N PRO A 238 -16.88 6.86 -3.10
CA PRO A 238 -17.92 7.19 -4.06
C PRO A 238 -19.18 7.73 -3.37
N GLY A 239 -19.64 8.92 -3.78
CA GLY A 239 -20.92 9.48 -3.37
C GLY A 239 -22.08 9.02 -4.26
N ALA A 240 -23.18 9.77 -4.23
CA ALA A 240 -24.39 9.47 -5.01
C ALA A 240 -24.15 9.36 -6.53
N LYS A 241 -23.14 10.06 -7.08
CA LYS A 241 -22.76 9.99 -8.51
C LYS A 241 -21.67 8.98 -8.82
N GLN A 242 -21.41 8.02 -7.91
CA GLN A 242 -20.33 7.02 -8.01
C GLN A 242 -18.92 7.63 -8.08
N THR A 243 -18.78 8.94 -7.85
CA THR A 243 -17.52 9.68 -7.81
C THR A 243 -17.33 10.23 -6.41
N ALA A 244 -16.08 10.28 -5.93
CA ALA A 244 -15.80 10.81 -4.61
C ALA A 244 -16.04 12.33 -4.54
N PRO A 245 -16.61 12.87 -3.44
CA PRO A 245 -16.85 14.31 -3.30
C PRO A 245 -15.62 15.18 -3.56
N LEU A 246 -14.42 14.76 -3.11
CA LEU A 246 -13.17 15.48 -3.40
C LEU A 246 -12.88 15.55 -4.90
N CYS A 247 -13.10 14.44 -5.62
CA CYS A 247 -12.90 14.37 -7.06
C CYS A 247 -13.90 15.27 -7.80
N GLU A 248 -15.17 15.29 -7.37
CA GLU A 248 -16.19 16.17 -7.95
C GLU A 248 -15.79 17.65 -7.81
N ALA A 249 -15.39 18.08 -6.60
CA ALA A 249 -14.94 19.44 -6.34
C ALA A 249 -13.72 19.80 -7.22
N SER A 250 -12.74 18.89 -7.32
CA SER A 250 -11.58 19.09 -8.18
C SER A 250 -11.94 19.24 -9.66
N LEU A 251 -12.87 18.44 -10.15
CA LEU A 251 -13.31 18.49 -11.55
C LEU A 251 -14.10 19.76 -11.87
N GLN A 252 -14.85 20.31 -10.92
CA GLN A 252 -15.51 21.61 -11.08
C GLN A 252 -14.48 22.74 -11.26
N LEU A 253 -13.47 22.80 -10.41
CA LEU A 253 -12.37 23.76 -10.53
C LEU A 253 -11.56 23.56 -11.83
N LYS A 254 -11.36 22.31 -12.26
CA LYS A 254 -10.71 21.98 -13.54
C LYS A 254 -11.47 22.55 -14.74
N GLN A 255 -12.80 22.61 -14.69
CA GLN A 255 -13.58 23.20 -15.79
C GLN A 255 -13.28 24.69 -15.95
N GLN A 256 -13.04 25.41 -14.86
CA GLN A 256 -12.64 26.83 -14.88
C GLN A 256 -11.23 27.01 -15.47
N CYS A 257 -10.32 26.07 -15.20
CA CYS A 257 -8.98 26.05 -15.79
C CYS A 257 -8.97 25.71 -17.30
N PHE A 258 -10.02 25.07 -17.81
CA PHE A 258 -10.12 24.65 -19.22
C PHE A 258 -11.52 24.90 -19.77
N PRO A 259 -11.95 26.16 -19.91
CA PRO A 259 -13.32 26.50 -20.27
C PRO A 259 -13.67 26.17 -21.73
N ILE A 260 -12.67 26.06 -22.61
CA ILE A 260 -12.87 25.84 -24.04
C ILE A 260 -12.87 24.33 -24.37
N GLN A 261 -14.05 23.74 -24.57
CA GLN A 261 -14.18 22.32 -24.93
C GLN A 261 -14.17 22.03 -26.44
N ARG A 262 -14.46 23.03 -27.29
CA ARG A 262 -14.55 22.85 -28.75
C ARG A 262 -13.17 22.69 -29.40
N GLY A 263 -13.10 21.83 -30.42
CA GLY A 263 -11.88 21.63 -31.22
C GLY A 263 -10.64 21.36 -30.37
N SER A 264 -9.57 22.12 -30.62
CA SER A 264 -8.31 22.02 -29.88
C SER A 264 -8.30 22.75 -28.53
N GLY A 265 -9.43 23.31 -28.09
CA GLY A 265 -9.52 24.11 -26.86
C GLY A 265 -9.05 23.40 -25.60
N LYS A 266 -9.20 22.07 -25.55
CA LYS A 266 -8.71 21.22 -24.44
C LYS A 266 -7.20 21.29 -24.21
N ASN A 267 -6.44 21.80 -25.17
CA ASN A 267 -4.98 21.96 -25.06
C ASN A 267 -4.59 23.31 -24.45
N TYR A 268 -5.53 24.21 -24.16
CA TYR A 268 -5.27 25.55 -23.63
C TYR A 268 -5.73 25.65 -22.19
N LEU A 269 -4.79 25.95 -21.29
CA LEU A 269 -5.05 26.24 -19.89
C LEU A 269 -5.35 27.73 -19.75
N HIS A 270 -6.44 28.08 -19.07
CA HIS A 270 -6.72 29.43 -18.59
C HIS A 270 -5.80 29.69 -17.39
N LEU A 271 -4.64 30.29 -17.67
CA LEU A 271 -3.55 30.41 -16.72
C LEU A 271 -3.94 31.29 -15.54
N LYS A 272 -4.60 32.43 -15.77
CA LYS A 272 -4.94 33.39 -14.71
C LYS A 272 -5.91 32.84 -13.66
N GLU A 273 -6.78 31.91 -14.06
CA GLU A 273 -7.65 31.20 -13.13
C GLU A 273 -6.84 30.25 -12.23
N LEU A 274 -5.84 29.58 -12.81
CA LEU A 274 -5.00 28.64 -12.07
C LEU A 274 -3.96 29.35 -11.18
N TRP A 275 -3.28 30.36 -11.74
CA TRP A 275 -2.12 31.04 -11.19
C TRP A 275 -2.07 32.49 -11.67
N ASN A 276 -1.99 33.45 -10.74
CA ASN A 276 -1.95 34.86 -11.08
C ASN A 276 -1.10 35.68 -10.10
N ASN A 277 -0.86 36.95 -10.46
CA ASN A 277 -0.01 37.87 -9.70
C ASN A 277 -0.67 38.39 -8.42
N SER A 278 -2.00 38.28 -8.25
CA SER A 278 -2.65 38.62 -6.98
C SER A 278 -2.49 37.53 -5.92
N GLY A 279 -1.94 36.36 -6.30
CA GLY A 279 -1.77 35.24 -5.38
C GLY A 279 -3.06 34.45 -5.12
N GLN A 280 -4.11 34.70 -5.91
CA GLN A 280 -5.47 34.17 -5.68
C GLN A 280 -5.86 33.07 -6.65
N GLY A 281 -4.94 32.61 -7.50
CA GLY A 281 -5.21 31.50 -8.42
C GLY A 281 -5.57 30.21 -7.68
N ILE A 282 -6.35 29.35 -8.33
CA ILE A 282 -6.84 28.09 -7.75
C ILE A 282 -5.70 27.27 -7.13
N LEU A 283 -4.58 27.10 -7.84
CA LEU A 283 -3.45 26.33 -7.34
C LEU A 283 -2.78 27.01 -6.14
N GLN A 284 -2.65 28.34 -6.15
CA GLN A 284 -2.05 29.10 -5.05
C GLN A 284 -2.85 28.92 -3.75
N ASN A 285 -4.19 29.00 -3.84
CA ASN A 285 -5.09 28.76 -2.71
C ASN A 285 -5.02 27.31 -2.20
N ILE A 286 -5.00 26.34 -3.13
CA ILE A 286 -4.85 24.91 -2.78
C ILE A 286 -3.55 24.65 -2.04
N LEU A 287 -2.43 25.17 -2.54
CA LEU A 287 -1.12 25.00 -1.92
C LEU A 287 -1.06 25.66 -0.53
N ALA A 288 -1.71 26.81 -0.36
CA ALA A 288 -1.81 27.49 0.94
C ALA A 288 -2.59 26.65 1.96
N PHE A 289 -3.75 26.12 1.55
CA PHE A 289 -4.56 25.24 2.41
C PHE A 289 -3.84 23.92 2.71
N GLU A 290 -3.20 23.29 1.72
CA GLU A 290 -2.53 21.99 1.86
C GLU A 290 -1.36 22.02 2.84
N LYS A 291 -0.71 23.18 3.04
CA LYS A 291 0.28 23.35 4.13
C LYS A 291 -0.31 23.01 5.50
N THR A 292 -1.59 23.29 5.75
CA THR A 292 -2.25 22.94 7.01
C THR A 292 -2.42 21.43 7.14
N ILE A 293 -2.77 20.73 6.06
CA ILE A 293 -2.89 19.26 6.05
C ILE A 293 -1.52 18.63 6.32
N LEU A 294 -0.47 19.10 5.64
CA LEU A 294 0.90 18.61 5.83
C LEU A 294 1.39 18.84 7.27
N ALA A 295 1.11 20.00 7.86
CA ALA A 295 1.48 20.30 9.24
C ALA A 295 0.76 19.40 10.25
N SER A 296 -0.57 19.26 10.12
CA SER A 296 -1.37 18.37 10.98
C SER A 296 -0.93 16.92 10.85
N THR A 297 -0.59 16.48 9.63
CA THR A 297 -0.09 15.13 9.37
C THR A 297 1.24 14.88 10.05
N LYS A 298 2.20 15.81 9.95
CA LYS A 298 3.50 15.69 10.63
C LYS A 298 3.35 15.63 12.15
N ALA A 299 2.43 16.41 12.73
CA ALA A 299 2.12 16.35 14.14
C ALA A 299 1.55 14.98 14.55
N PHE A 300 0.60 14.45 13.78
CA PHE A 300 0.02 13.13 14.01
C PHE A 300 1.03 12.00 13.82
N GLU A 301 1.88 12.03 12.78
CA GLU A 301 2.96 11.04 12.61
C GLU A 301 3.87 11.01 13.85
N LYS A 302 4.28 12.17 14.37
CA LYS A 302 5.11 12.25 15.58
C LYS A 302 4.43 11.57 16.77
N GLU A 303 3.13 11.78 16.93
CA GLU A 303 2.34 11.12 17.97
C GLU A 303 2.30 9.60 17.75
N LEU A 304 1.96 9.16 16.54
CA LEU A 304 1.88 7.75 16.16
C LEU A 304 3.20 7.00 16.44
N TRP A 305 4.34 7.60 16.11
CA TRP A 305 5.67 7.03 16.36
C TRP A 305 6.11 7.10 17.83
N SER A 306 5.51 7.98 18.63
CA SER A 306 5.77 8.08 20.07
C SER A 306 4.96 7.06 20.89
N GLN A 307 3.82 6.63 20.37
CA GLN A 307 3.02 5.56 20.95
C GLN A 307 3.78 4.23 20.75
N LYS A 308 4.09 3.52 21.84
CA LYS A 308 4.63 2.15 21.74
C LYS A 308 3.64 1.33 20.90
N ASN A 309 4.12 0.73 19.81
CA ASN A 309 3.35 -0.06 18.83
C ASN A 309 2.04 -0.62 19.44
N PRO A 310 0.85 -0.28 18.89
CA PRO A 310 -0.37 -0.90 19.35
C PRO A 310 -0.20 -2.42 19.26
N GLN A 311 -0.42 -3.12 20.37
CA GLN A 311 -0.30 -4.58 20.45
C GLN A 311 -1.09 -5.21 19.31
N LYS A 312 -0.49 -6.12 18.54
CA LYS A 312 -1.20 -6.81 17.45
C LYS A 312 -2.51 -7.41 17.97
N GLU A 313 -3.57 -7.24 17.19
CA GLU A 313 -4.89 -7.76 17.53
C GLU A 313 -4.88 -9.30 17.64
N ILE A 314 -5.74 -9.82 18.52
CA ILE A 314 -5.99 -11.26 18.68
C ILE A 314 -6.84 -11.72 17.49
N LYS A 315 -6.45 -12.79 16.80
CA LYS A 315 -7.32 -13.39 15.78
C LYS A 315 -8.38 -14.26 16.42
N LYS A 316 -9.60 -14.19 15.91
CA LYS A 316 -10.74 -14.98 16.36
C LYS A 316 -11.21 -15.93 15.27
N PHE A 317 -11.61 -17.13 15.66
CA PHE A 317 -12.21 -18.16 14.82
C PHE A 317 -13.38 -18.79 15.57
N ILE A 318 -14.23 -19.53 14.86
CA ILE A 318 -15.30 -20.34 15.46
C ILE A 318 -15.01 -21.81 15.13
N SER A 319 -15.06 -22.66 16.15
CA SER A 319 -14.93 -24.11 15.98
C SER A 319 -16.19 -24.70 15.34
N SER A 320 -16.12 -25.93 14.84
CA SER A 320 -17.29 -26.63 14.29
C SER A 320 -18.43 -26.83 15.30
N GLY A 321 -18.11 -26.89 16.60
CA GLY A 321 -19.09 -26.90 17.69
C GLY A 321 -19.57 -25.52 18.16
N GLY A 322 -19.14 -24.43 17.50
CA GLY A 322 -19.59 -23.06 17.78
C GLY A 322 -18.82 -22.32 18.87
N PHE A 323 -17.67 -22.83 19.33
CA PHE A 323 -16.86 -22.19 20.36
C PHE A 323 -15.90 -21.16 19.75
N GLU A 324 -15.72 -20.02 20.41
CA GLU A 324 -14.73 -19.01 19.99
C GLU A 324 -13.30 -19.52 20.25
N ILE A 325 -12.43 -19.42 19.25
CA ILE A 325 -11.00 -19.69 19.35
C ILE A 325 -10.23 -18.38 19.16
N CYS A 326 -9.45 -17.97 20.16
CA CYS A 326 -8.61 -16.78 20.15
C CYS A 326 -7.13 -17.14 19.96
N VAL A 327 -6.43 -16.47 19.04
CA VAL A 327 -5.01 -16.72 18.71
C VAL A 327 -4.19 -15.45 18.87
N GLY A 328 -3.12 -15.51 19.69
CA GLY A 328 -2.15 -14.42 19.85
C GLY A 328 -1.19 -14.34 18.66
N LEU A 329 -0.83 -13.15 18.21
CA LEU A 329 0.03 -12.94 17.03
C LEU A 329 1.45 -12.51 17.38
N ASP A 330 1.73 -12.21 18.64
CA ASP A 330 3.03 -11.82 19.17
C ASP A 330 3.13 -12.13 20.68
N ASP A 331 4.31 -11.91 21.27
CA ASP A 331 4.57 -12.21 22.68
C ASP A 331 3.65 -11.42 23.63
N ALA A 332 3.25 -10.21 23.26
CA ALA A 332 2.42 -9.35 24.09
C ALA A 332 0.95 -9.80 24.09
N SER A 333 0.39 -10.13 22.93
CA SER A 333 -0.95 -10.71 22.78
C SER A 333 -1.02 -12.13 23.34
N ASN A 334 0.05 -12.92 23.22
CA ASN A 334 0.19 -14.23 23.85
C ASN A 334 0.06 -14.12 25.38
N ASP A 335 0.75 -13.16 26.00
CA ASP A 335 0.63 -12.86 27.43
C ASP A 335 -0.79 -12.42 27.81
N ARG A 336 -1.37 -11.52 27.02
CA ARG A 336 -2.70 -10.96 27.26
C ARG A 336 -3.76 -12.06 27.26
N LEU A 337 -3.77 -12.91 26.24
CA LEU A 337 -4.64 -14.09 26.17
C LEU A 337 -4.41 -15.01 27.36
N SER A 338 -3.17 -15.39 27.58
CA SER A 338 -2.85 -16.48 28.50
C SER A 338 -3.03 -16.11 29.96
N LEU A 339 -3.05 -14.82 30.31
CA LEU A 339 -2.97 -14.37 31.70
C LEU A 339 -4.04 -13.34 32.08
N LYS A 340 -4.55 -12.54 31.14
CA LYS A 340 -5.49 -11.44 31.43
C LYS A 340 -6.90 -11.70 30.92
N GLU A 341 -7.03 -12.14 29.68
CA GLU A 341 -8.34 -12.29 29.03
C GLU A 341 -8.96 -13.68 29.22
N ARG A 342 -8.21 -14.67 29.70
CA ARG A 342 -8.69 -16.04 29.92
C ARG A 342 -9.80 -16.11 30.98
N HIS A 343 -10.74 -17.02 30.79
CA HIS A 343 -11.52 -17.60 31.89
C HIS A 343 -10.81 -18.83 32.46
N ALA A 344 -11.09 -19.17 33.72
CA ALA A 344 -10.43 -20.29 34.41
C ALA A 344 -10.62 -21.64 33.68
N ASN A 345 -11.78 -21.81 33.05
CA ASN A 345 -12.18 -23.04 32.36
C ASN A 345 -11.86 -23.04 30.87
N ASP A 346 -11.35 -21.96 30.28
CA ASP A 346 -10.91 -21.97 28.89
C ASP A 346 -9.81 -23.02 28.68
N LEU A 347 -9.75 -23.62 27.50
CA LEU A 347 -8.63 -24.49 27.14
C LEU A 347 -7.54 -23.67 26.45
N TRP A 348 -6.33 -23.75 26.97
CA TRP A 348 -5.15 -23.09 26.46
C TRP A 348 -4.27 -24.06 25.70
N PHE A 349 -3.73 -23.64 24.56
CA PHE A 349 -2.92 -24.45 23.65
C PHE A 349 -1.61 -23.76 23.26
N HIS A 350 -0.55 -24.55 23.09
CA HIS A 350 0.73 -24.12 22.53
C HIS A 350 1.54 -25.31 21.99
N VAL A 351 2.34 -25.10 20.95
CA VAL A 351 3.22 -26.14 20.39
C VAL A 351 4.30 -26.59 21.37
N HIS A 352 4.58 -27.89 21.43
CA HIS A 352 5.57 -28.40 22.36
C HIS A 352 7.00 -28.16 21.86
N GLY A 353 7.82 -27.45 22.64
CA GLY A 353 9.27 -27.32 22.40
C GLY A 353 9.67 -26.36 21.28
N PHE A 354 8.71 -25.65 20.67
CA PHE A 354 8.96 -24.69 19.59
C PHE A 354 8.26 -23.35 19.89
N PRO A 355 8.73 -22.23 19.33
CA PRO A 355 8.01 -20.97 19.40
C PRO A 355 6.70 -21.01 18.59
N GLY A 356 5.62 -20.52 19.18
CA GLY A 356 4.34 -20.35 18.50
C GLY A 356 3.34 -19.48 19.27
N SER A 357 2.16 -19.32 18.68
CA SER A 357 1.06 -18.59 19.30
C SER A 357 0.47 -19.32 20.50
N HIS A 358 0.05 -18.54 21.49
CA HIS A 358 -0.86 -19.01 22.53
C HIS A 358 -2.29 -18.93 21.99
N VAL A 359 -3.02 -20.03 22.14
CA VAL A 359 -4.41 -20.15 21.65
C VAL A 359 -5.34 -20.46 22.82
N LEU A 360 -6.51 -19.81 22.87
CA LEU A 360 -7.59 -20.12 23.80
C LEU A 360 -8.81 -20.61 23.04
N LEU A 361 -9.35 -21.77 23.44
CA LEU A 361 -10.72 -22.17 23.13
C LEU A 361 -11.61 -21.70 24.28
N ARG A 362 -12.54 -20.79 23.99
CA ARG A 362 -13.39 -20.13 24.99
C ARG A 362 -14.48 -21.08 25.45
N CYS A 363 -14.36 -21.55 26.68
CA CYS A 363 -15.38 -22.35 27.34
C CYS A 363 -16.17 -21.50 28.35
N GLY A 364 -15.61 -20.37 28.81
CA GLY A 364 -16.26 -19.44 29.72
C GLY A 364 -16.73 -20.13 31.02
N GLU A 365 -17.94 -19.79 31.46
CA GLU A 365 -18.69 -20.49 32.52
C GLU A 365 -19.79 -21.41 31.96
N SER A 366 -19.75 -21.72 30.65
CA SER A 366 -20.76 -22.53 29.97
C SER A 366 -20.81 -23.96 30.55
N GLU A 367 -22.02 -24.51 30.70
CA GLU A 367 -22.24 -25.92 31.03
C GLU A 367 -21.88 -26.88 29.87
N PHE A 368 -21.67 -26.35 28.66
CA PHE A 368 -21.31 -27.13 27.48
C PHE A 368 -19.79 -27.29 27.37
N GLU A 369 -19.33 -28.53 27.53
CA GLU A 369 -17.93 -28.90 27.34
C GLU A 369 -17.59 -29.07 25.85
N PRO A 370 -16.43 -28.57 25.37
CA PRO A 370 -16.03 -28.70 23.98
C PRO A 370 -15.81 -30.16 23.59
N GLY A 371 -16.22 -30.51 22.38
CA GLY A 371 -16.02 -31.82 21.80
C GLY A 371 -14.57 -32.07 21.39
N LYS A 372 -14.26 -33.31 21.02
CA LYS A 372 -12.92 -33.70 20.54
C LYS A 372 -12.50 -32.92 19.28
N GLU A 373 -13.46 -32.57 18.42
CA GLU A 373 -13.16 -31.84 17.19
C GLU A 373 -12.83 -30.37 17.47
N ASP A 374 -13.54 -29.70 18.39
CA ASP A 374 -13.22 -28.33 18.81
C ASP A 374 -11.80 -28.19 19.38
N ILE A 375 -11.42 -29.17 20.21
CA ILE A 375 -10.07 -29.25 20.80
C ILE A 375 -9.01 -29.46 19.71
N LYS A 376 -9.31 -30.32 18.73
CA LYS A 376 -8.43 -30.60 17.60
C LYS A 376 -8.26 -29.36 16.73
N GLU A 377 -9.32 -28.66 16.40
CA GLU A 377 -9.30 -27.43 15.60
C GLU A 377 -8.49 -26.30 16.26
N ALA A 378 -8.69 -26.07 17.56
CA ALA A 378 -7.86 -25.13 18.32
C ALA A 378 -6.38 -25.51 18.33
N ALA A 379 -6.07 -26.81 18.47
CA ALA A 379 -4.71 -27.31 18.37
C ALA A 379 -4.12 -27.15 16.96
N GLN A 380 -4.93 -27.35 15.91
CA GLN A 380 -4.51 -27.15 14.51
C GLN A 380 -4.15 -25.69 14.24
N LEU A 381 -4.91 -24.74 14.79
CA LEU A 381 -4.59 -23.32 14.73
C LEU A 381 -3.30 -23.00 15.49
N ALA A 382 -3.11 -23.53 16.70
CA ALA A 382 -1.85 -23.36 17.45
C ALA A 382 -0.63 -23.87 16.67
N ALA A 383 -0.78 -25.00 15.97
CA ALA A 383 0.25 -25.54 15.09
C ALA A 383 0.46 -24.67 13.82
N TYR A 384 -0.62 -24.16 13.22
CA TYR A 384 -0.58 -23.30 12.03
C TYR A 384 0.10 -21.94 12.31
N PHE A 385 -0.18 -21.33 13.46
CA PHE A 385 0.42 -20.06 13.89
C PHE A 385 1.75 -20.26 14.65
N SER A 386 2.47 -21.34 14.36
CA SER A 386 3.78 -21.61 14.95
C SER A 386 4.90 -21.66 13.89
N LYS A 387 6.15 -21.76 14.35
CA LYS A 387 7.29 -22.06 13.48
C LYS A 387 7.17 -23.44 12.79
N MET A 388 6.29 -24.31 13.28
CA MET A 388 6.07 -25.67 12.76
C MET A 388 4.93 -25.77 11.73
N ARG A 389 4.44 -24.66 11.18
CA ARG A 389 3.28 -24.63 10.26
C ARG A 389 3.40 -25.50 8.99
N LYS A 390 4.61 -25.85 8.58
CA LYS A 390 4.88 -26.69 7.39
C LYS A 390 5.09 -28.19 7.72
N ALA A 391 5.07 -28.57 8.99
CA ALA A 391 5.28 -29.95 9.40
C ALA A 391 4.05 -30.83 9.06
N SER A 392 4.28 -32.11 8.78
CA SER A 392 3.21 -33.07 8.50
C SER A 392 2.36 -33.39 9.73
N ALA A 393 2.95 -33.32 10.93
CA ALA A 393 2.28 -33.43 12.22
C ALA A 393 3.05 -32.65 13.29
N VAL A 394 2.33 -32.00 14.20
CA VAL A 394 2.86 -31.18 15.29
C VAL A 394 2.26 -31.63 16.62
N SER A 395 3.10 -31.76 17.65
CA SER A 395 2.62 -32.04 19.02
C SER A 395 2.26 -30.72 19.70
N VAL A 396 1.01 -30.61 20.13
CA VAL A 396 0.45 -29.45 20.81
C VAL A 396 0.10 -29.83 22.24
N HIS A 397 0.51 -29.01 23.19
CA HIS A 397 0.08 -29.09 24.57
C HIS A 397 -1.23 -28.34 24.74
N TYR A 398 -2.14 -28.90 25.51
CA TYR A 398 -3.30 -28.16 25.97
C TYR A 398 -3.65 -28.47 27.42
N CYS A 399 -4.23 -27.49 28.10
CA CYS A 399 -4.68 -27.59 29.49
C CYS A 399 -5.74 -26.54 29.78
N ARG A 400 -6.42 -26.62 30.94
CA ARG A 400 -7.28 -25.51 31.37
C ARG A 400 -6.42 -24.29 31.71
N ALA A 401 -6.87 -23.11 31.32
CA ALA A 401 -6.11 -21.87 31.43
C ALA A 401 -5.73 -21.53 32.88
N LYS A 402 -6.51 -21.97 33.89
CA LYS A 402 -6.15 -21.89 35.31
C LYS A 402 -4.80 -22.55 35.68
N HIS A 403 -4.32 -23.50 34.87
CA HIS A 403 -3.03 -24.19 35.07
C HIS A 403 -1.85 -23.47 34.39
N VAL A 404 -2.11 -22.41 33.63
CA VAL A 404 -1.09 -21.58 32.99
C VAL A 404 -0.71 -20.47 33.97
N LYS A 405 0.59 -20.25 34.20
CA LYS A 405 1.10 -19.19 35.08
C LYS A 405 2.30 -18.50 34.45
N LYS A 406 2.53 -17.24 34.83
CA LYS A 406 3.71 -16.48 34.43
C LYS A 406 4.82 -16.63 35.47
N PRO A 407 6.03 -17.09 35.10
CA PRO A 407 7.17 -17.06 35.99
C PRO A 407 7.55 -15.62 36.34
N ARG A 408 7.97 -15.39 37.59
CA ARG A 408 8.34 -14.05 38.07
C ARG A 408 9.51 -13.51 37.27
N GLY A 409 9.35 -12.31 36.69
CA GLY A 409 10.38 -11.63 35.91
C GLY A 409 10.57 -12.15 34.47
N ALA A 410 9.76 -13.10 34.00
CA ALA A 410 9.88 -13.62 32.64
C ALA A 410 9.44 -12.61 31.57
N LYS A 411 10.07 -12.69 30.40
CA LYS A 411 9.72 -11.90 29.21
C LYS A 411 8.26 -12.18 28.80
N PRO A 412 7.60 -11.25 28.09
CA PRO A 412 6.30 -11.51 27.47
C PRO A 412 6.31 -12.79 26.62
N GLY A 413 5.17 -13.49 26.56
CA GLY A 413 5.01 -14.76 25.86
C GLY A 413 5.51 -15.97 26.65
N THR A 414 6.18 -15.78 27.80
CA THR A 414 6.73 -16.89 28.59
C THR A 414 5.76 -17.34 29.68
N VAL A 415 5.28 -18.58 29.58
CA VAL A 415 4.39 -19.20 30.58
C VAL A 415 4.89 -20.58 31.01
N THR A 416 4.48 -21.00 32.20
CA THR A 416 4.62 -22.36 32.73
C THR A 416 3.25 -22.99 32.87
N ILE A 417 3.15 -24.27 32.54
CA ILE A 417 1.93 -25.07 32.69
C ILE A 417 2.16 -26.16 33.74
N SER A 418 1.27 -26.27 34.73
CA SER A 418 1.41 -27.28 35.79
C SER A 418 0.90 -28.66 35.39
N GLN A 419 0.00 -28.72 34.40
CA GLN A 419 -0.59 -29.95 33.85
C GLN A 419 -0.79 -29.74 32.35
N ALA A 420 -0.57 -30.77 31.55
CA ALA A 420 -0.78 -30.69 30.10
C ALA A 420 -1.13 -32.04 29.50
N THR A 421 -2.10 -32.04 28.60
CA THR A 421 -2.37 -33.15 27.69
C THR A 421 -1.71 -32.86 26.35
N LYS A 422 -1.22 -33.90 25.67
CA LYS A 422 -0.62 -33.80 24.34
C LYS A 422 -1.60 -34.30 23.29
N ILE A 423 -1.73 -33.54 22.21
CA ILE A 423 -2.43 -33.96 20.99
C ILE A 423 -1.49 -33.80 19.79
N LYS A 424 -1.55 -34.72 18.82
CA LYS A 424 -0.85 -34.60 17.54
C LYS A 424 -1.84 -34.18 16.47
N VAL A 425 -1.53 -33.10 15.76
CA VAL A 425 -2.39 -32.53 14.72
C VAL A 425 -1.58 -32.11 13.50
N LYS A 426 -2.20 -32.10 12.32
CA LYS A 426 -1.64 -31.46 11.14
C LYS A 426 -1.98 -29.96 11.18
N PRO A 427 -1.03 -29.04 10.98
CA PRO A 427 -1.32 -27.61 10.92
C PRO A 427 -2.42 -27.30 9.89
N GLN A 428 -3.45 -26.56 10.30
CA GLN A 428 -4.57 -26.21 9.44
C GLN A 428 -5.13 -24.86 9.87
N LEU A 429 -5.44 -24.02 8.89
CA LEU A 429 -6.17 -22.77 9.09
C LEU A 429 -7.66 -23.06 8.87
N LEU A 430 -8.49 -22.65 9.83
CA LEU A 430 -9.95 -22.67 9.69
C LEU A 430 -10.38 -21.47 8.85
N SER A 431 -11.53 -21.57 8.17
CA SER A 431 -12.15 -20.39 7.55
C SER A 431 -12.44 -19.35 8.63
N SER A 432 -11.94 -18.13 8.44
CA SER A 432 -12.32 -16.99 9.26
C SER A 432 -13.68 -16.48 8.80
N ASP A 433 -14.59 -16.24 9.74
CA ASP A 433 -15.77 -15.39 9.50
C ASP A 433 -15.36 -13.91 9.36
#